data_AF-A0A1E1LWD0-F1
#
_entry.id   AF-A0A1E1LWD0-F1
#
_cell.length_a   1.000
_cell.length_b   1.000
_cell.length_c   1.000
_cell.angle_alpha   90.00
_cell.angle_beta   90.00
_cell.angle_gamma   90.00
#
_symmetry.space_group_name_H-M   'P 1'
#
loop_
_entity.id
_entity.type
_entity.pdbx_description
1 polymer ?
#
loop_
_entity_poly.entity_id
_entity_poly.type
_entity_poly.pdbx_seq_one_letter_code
_entity_poly.pdbx_strand_id
1 'polypeptide(L)'
;MTYKPAVDHDIGLLIDSTLASNSYKSWPEVLKAEARIDLIEKSDGMFQYIACQFEALRRLKPPVKIRKALKELPKGLDAIQVAEIFILDPEAEVPFNDENRLLAPSVTLEILSGLVTQTTGDTGGRTYLGSDAMEIRVAHFSLKEYPISSRIISSHSSTFRIAESTAHFQITESCIAYHLHLIKTILAPEETVRYYRLWEYVVRYWLKHFDLITETACTPTVKDGALRTLTMGSQNLLNLALIRSPILVQLLLDKGADVNTQGGEHGNSLQAAARLAIVDIIQPLLDKGADVNAQGGRYGNALQAAVALRCWDVINLLLTKGARFDPPGQEWDELLAGMVHFWNMDWANQLRAFQKDPTIEGLARMREECERHRISNRRPKGIKKRLKTDYLSTKHRGRG
;
A
#
# COMPACT_ATOMS: atom_id res chain seq x y z
N MET A 1 14.91 -12.76 -35.04
CA MET A 1 15.78 -11.59 -34.84
C MET A 1 15.39 -10.93 -33.52
N THR A 2 16.28 -10.91 -32.54
CA THR A 2 15.99 -10.41 -31.19
C THR A 2 15.84 -8.89 -31.24
N TYR A 3 14.60 -8.41 -31.37
CA TYR A 3 14.22 -6.99 -31.25
C TYR A 3 14.49 -6.42 -29.85
N LYS A 4 14.63 -7.31 -28.86
CA LYS A 4 14.75 -6.99 -27.43
C LYS A 4 15.92 -6.04 -27.10
N PRO A 5 17.16 -6.24 -27.57
CA PRO A 5 18.27 -5.32 -27.25
C PRO A 5 18.09 -3.90 -27.80
N ALA A 6 17.42 -3.75 -28.96
CA ALA A 6 17.12 -2.44 -29.53
C ALA A 6 16.03 -1.72 -28.71
N VAL A 7 14.97 -2.44 -28.34
CA VAL A 7 13.90 -1.88 -27.49
C VAL A 7 14.42 -1.56 -26.09
N ASP A 8 15.24 -2.42 -25.48
CA ASP A 8 15.84 -2.18 -24.17
C ASP A 8 16.80 -0.96 -24.19
N HIS A 9 17.47 -0.72 -25.33
CA HIS A 9 18.25 0.49 -25.54
C HIS A 9 17.38 1.74 -25.52
N ASP A 10 16.29 1.76 -26.29
CA ASP A 10 15.35 2.88 -26.36
C ASP A 10 14.68 3.14 -25.00
N ILE A 11 14.30 2.09 -24.28
CA ILE A 11 13.79 2.17 -22.91
C ILE A 11 14.86 2.79 -21.98
N GLY A 12 16.12 2.37 -22.13
CA GLY A 12 17.24 2.98 -21.41
C GLY A 12 17.33 4.48 -21.65
N LEU A 13 17.22 4.94 -22.90
CA LEU A 13 17.23 6.37 -23.23
C LEU A 13 16.05 7.12 -22.60
N LEU A 14 14.84 6.52 -22.59
CA LEU A 14 13.67 7.10 -21.92
C LEU A 14 13.92 7.25 -20.40
N ILE A 15 14.46 6.22 -19.76
CA ILE A 15 14.78 6.22 -18.33
C ILE A 15 15.81 7.31 -18.01
N ASP A 16 16.90 7.37 -18.78
CA ASP A 16 17.99 8.33 -18.59
C ASP A 16 17.46 9.77 -18.72
N SER A 17 16.65 10.03 -19.75
CA SER A 17 15.97 11.31 -19.94
C SER A 17 15.04 11.67 -18.77
N THR A 18 14.25 10.70 -18.29
CA THR A 18 13.32 10.88 -17.18
C THR A 18 14.07 11.21 -15.88
N LEU A 19 15.13 10.49 -15.56
CA LEU A 19 15.96 10.66 -14.36
C LEU A 19 16.79 11.96 -14.38
N ALA A 20 17.06 12.52 -15.57
CA ALA A 20 17.69 13.83 -15.72
C ALA A 20 16.74 15.00 -15.42
N SER A 21 15.42 14.77 -15.41
CA SER A 21 14.44 15.82 -15.13
C SER A 21 14.54 16.37 -13.70
N ASN A 22 14.04 17.60 -13.51
CA ASN A 22 14.03 18.27 -12.20
C ASN A 22 13.30 17.47 -11.11
N SER A 23 12.36 16.60 -11.49
CA SER A 23 11.60 15.75 -10.55
C SER A 23 12.49 14.75 -9.81
N TYR A 24 13.60 14.31 -10.41
CA TYR A 24 14.50 13.29 -9.84
C TYR A 24 15.89 13.82 -9.52
N LYS A 25 16.12 15.13 -9.61
CA LYS A 25 17.40 15.78 -9.29
C LYS A 25 17.89 15.50 -7.86
N SER A 26 16.97 15.20 -6.94
CA SER A 26 17.28 14.87 -5.54
C SER A 26 17.79 13.44 -5.34
N TRP A 27 17.65 12.56 -6.34
CA TRP A 27 18.08 11.16 -6.26
C TRP A 27 19.61 11.06 -6.39
N PRO A 28 20.29 10.28 -5.53
CA PRO A 28 21.70 9.98 -5.70
C PRO A 28 21.97 9.28 -7.04
N GLU A 29 23.09 9.58 -7.71
CA GLU A 29 23.43 8.96 -9.01
C GLU A 29 23.53 7.43 -8.93
N VAL A 30 24.01 6.90 -7.80
CA VAL A 30 24.01 5.44 -7.55
C VAL A 30 22.59 4.87 -7.57
N LEU A 31 21.63 5.56 -6.97
CA LEU A 31 20.22 5.13 -6.97
C LEU A 31 19.59 5.22 -8.36
N LYS A 32 19.97 6.23 -9.16
CA LYS A 32 19.51 6.35 -10.55
C LYS A 32 20.03 5.19 -11.40
N ALA A 33 21.29 4.81 -11.23
CA ALA A 33 21.89 3.66 -11.90
C ALA A 33 21.22 2.34 -11.49
N GLU A 34 20.98 2.13 -10.18
CA GLU A 34 20.21 0.99 -9.67
C GLU A 34 18.81 0.93 -10.32
N ALA A 35 18.06 2.04 -10.27
CA ALA A 35 16.72 2.12 -10.86
C ALA A 35 16.72 1.80 -12.35
N ARG A 36 17.73 2.28 -13.09
CA ARG A 36 17.85 2.03 -14.53
C ARG A 36 17.99 0.54 -14.83
N ILE A 37 18.87 -0.16 -14.11
CA ILE A 37 19.10 -1.60 -14.30
C ILE A 37 17.81 -2.38 -13.99
N ASP A 38 17.26 -2.18 -12.78
CA ASP A 38 16.09 -2.91 -12.31
C ASP A 38 14.87 -2.69 -13.21
N LEU A 39 14.65 -1.45 -13.69
CA LEU A 39 13.51 -1.11 -14.53
C LEU A 39 13.66 -1.64 -15.96
N ILE A 40 14.84 -1.59 -16.58
CA ILE A 40 15.05 -2.18 -17.91
C ILE A 40 14.78 -3.68 -17.84
N GLU A 41 15.40 -4.37 -16.88
CA GLU A 41 15.27 -5.81 -16.70
C GLU A 41 13.81 -6.23 -16.52
N LYS A 42 13.06 -5.47 -15.72
CA LYS A 42 11.65 -5.78 -15.44
C LYS A 42 10.67 -5.30 -16.51
N SER A 43 11.01 -4.29 -17.31
CA SER A 43 10.10 -3.71 -18.30
C SER A 43 9.70 -4.67 -19.42
N ASP A 44 10.59 -5.59 -19.81
CA ASP A 44 10.38 -6.55 -20.88
C ASP A 44 9.78 -5.93 -22.15
N GLY A 45 10.38 -4.80 -22.56
CA GLY A 45 9.99 -4.06 -23.76
C GLY A 45 8.76 -3.17 -23.62
N MET A 46 8.23 -2.94 -22.41
CA MET A 46 7.07 -2.07 -22.18
C MET A 46 7.49 -0.65 -21.76
N PHE A 47 7.23 0.35 -22.61
CA PHE A 47 7.43 1.75 -22.25
C PHE A 47 6.40 2.21 -21.22
N GLN A 48 5.16 1.72 -21.34
CA GLN A 48 4.10 2.06 -20.40
C GLN A 48 4.41 1.58 -18.97
N TYR A 49 5.05 0.41 -18.83
CA TYR A 49 5.49 -0.08 -17.52
C TYR A 49 6.44 0.91 -16.84
N ILE A 50 7.41 1.45 -17.59
CA ILE A 50 8.37 2.44 -17.09
C ILE A 50 7.65 3.69 -16.62
N ALA A 51 6.69 4.20 -17.42
CA ALA A 51 5.89 5.37 -17.05
C ALA A 51 5.13 5.14 -15.72
N CYS A 52 4.46 3.99 -15.58
CA CYS A 52 3.75 3.62 -14.35
C CYS A 52 4.69 3.48 -13.14
N GLN A 53 5.85 2.84 -13.30
CA GLN A 53 6.81 2.72 -12.20
C GLN A 53 7.34 4.08 -11.77
N PHE A 54 7.66 4.98 -12.69
CA PHE A 54 8.09 6.32 -12.33
C PHE A 54 7.00 7.12 -11.61
N GLU A 55 5.74 6.97 -12.01
CA GLU A 55 4.65 7.62 -11.29
C GLU A 55 4.56 7.13 -9.83
N ALA A 56 4.68 5.82 -9.62
CA ALA A 56 4.68 5.23 -8.27
C ALA A 56 5.91 5.67 -7.46
N LEU A 57 7.10 5.58 -8.04
CA LEU A 57 8.37 5.91 -7.37
C LEU A 57 8.48 7.41 -7.04
N ARG A 58 7.92 8.29 -7.86
CA ARG A 58 7.90 9.76 -7.62
C ARG A 58 7.22 10.12 -6.30
N ARG A 59 6.27 9.31 -5.83
CA ARG A 59 5.56 9.53 -4.55
C ARG A 59 6.44 9.20 -3.34
N LEU A 60 7.58 8.53 -3.53
CA LEU A 60 8.51 8.13 -2.48
C LEU A 60 9.67 9.14 -2.36
N LYS A 61 9.87 9.69 -1.15
CA LYS A 61 10.92 10.70 -0.89
C LYS A 61 12.24 10.16 -0.34
N PRO A 62 12.28 9.22 0.62
CA PRO A 62 13.54 8.73 1.15
C PRO A 62 14.16 7.67 0.23
N PRO A 63 15.47 7.74 -0.10
CA PRO A 63 16.19 6.75 -0.92
C PRO A 63 16.00 5.30 -0.47
N VAL A 64 15.89 5.06 0.84
CA VAL A 64 15.64 3.72 1.40
C VAL A 64 14.29 3.16 0.95
N LYS A 65 13.23 3.98 0.92
CA LYS A 65 11.91 3.55 0.44
C LYS A 65 11.91 3.30 -1.07
N ILE A 66 12.66 4.11 -1.82
CA ILE A 66 12.81 3.92 -3.27
C ILE A 66 13.51 2.59 -3.56
N ARG A 67 14.63 2.30 -2.91
CA ARG A 67 15.32 1.00 -3.03
C ARG A 67 14.43 -0.17 -2.64
N LYS A 68 13.66 -0.02 -1.56
CA LYS A 68 12.70 -1.04 -1.16
C LYS A 68 11.65 -1.27 -2.28
N ALA A 69 11.11 -0.20 -2.86
CA ALA A 69 10.15 -0.30 -3.95
C ALA A 69 10.74 -0.91 -5.23
N LEU A 70 12.00 -0.61 -5.56
CA LEU A 70 12.71 -1.24 -6.69
C LEU A 70 12.93 -2.74 -6.46
N LYS A 71 13.25 -3.16 -5.23
CA LYS A 71 13.33 -4.58 -4.87
C LYS A 71 11.98 -5.29 -4.86
N GLU A 72 10.90 -4.54 -4.66
CA GLU A 72 9.52 -5.01 -4.59
C GLU A 72 8.74 -4.69 -5.88
N LEU A 73 9.44 -4.50 -7.01
CA LEU A 73 8.79 -4.31 -8.31
C LEU A 73 7.79 -5.46 -8.57
N PRO A 74 6.64 -5.17 -9.20
CA PRO A 74 5.60 -6.17 -9.42
C PRO A 74 6.18 -7.43 -10.07
N LYS A 75 5.98 -8.58 -9.41
CA LYS A 75 6.30 -9.88 -9.99
C LYS A 75 5.17 -10.30 -10.93
N GLY A 76 5.52 -11.00 -11.99
CA GLY A 76 4.54 -11.64 -12.86
C GLY A 76 3.78 -12.74 -12.13
N LEU A 77 2.72 -13.24 -12.75
CA LEU A 77 2.02 -14.43 -12.29
C LEU A 77 2.78 -15.67 -12.74
N ASP A 78 2.75 -16.74 -11.94
CA ASP A 78 3.27 -18.05 -12.37
C ASP A 78 2.21 -18.90 -13.08
N ALA A 79 2.64 -20.03 -13.65
CA ALA A 79 1.79 -20.92 -14.42
C ALA A 79 0.56 -21.43 -13.64
N ILE A 80 0.71 -21.69 -12.34
CA ILE A 80 -0.37 -22.20 -11.50
C ILE A 80 -1.39 -21.08 -11.25
N GLN A 81 -0.92 -19.86 -10.97
CA GLN A 81 -1.79 -18.70 -10.81
C GLN A 81 -2.60 -18.42 -12.09
N VAL A 82 -1.97 -18.51 -13.27
CA VAL A 82 -2.67 -18.32 -14.55
C VAL A 82 -3.69 -19.44 -14.80
N ALA A 83 -3.38 -20.69 -14.46
CA ALA A 83 -4.33 -21.80 -14.55
C ALA A 83 -5.55 -21.62 -13.62
N GLU A 84 -5.33 -21.14 -12.39
CA GLU A 84 -6.42 -20.83 -11.46
C GLU A 84 -7.29 -19.68 -11.96
N ILE A 85 -6.70 -18.63 -12.57
CA ILE A 85 -7.47 -17.55 -13.22
C ILE A 85 -8.29 -18.09 -14.40
N PHE A 86 -7.76 -19.02 -15.18
CA PHE A 86 -8.41 -19.54 -16.37
C PHE A 86 -9.72 -20.29 -16.07
N ILE A 87 -9.83 -20.94 -14.92
CA ILE A 87 -11.03 -21.67 -14.49
C ILE A 87 -11.94 -20.85 -13.57
N LEU A 88 -11.53 -19.64 -13.20
CA LEU A 88 -12.29 -18.74 -12.34
C LEU A 88 -13.33 -17.99 -13.17
N ASP A 89 -14.59 -18.17 -12.83
CA ASP A 89 -15.72 -17.45 -13.42
C ASP A 89 -16.45 -16.66 -12.32
N PRO A 90 -16.16 -15.36 -12.14
CA PRO A 90 -16.76 -14.58 -11.06
C PRO A 90 -18.29 -14.44 -11.15
N GLU A 91 -18.88 -14.65 -12.33
CA GLU A 91 -20.32 -14.51 -12.56
C GLU A 91 -21.08 -15.83 -12.33
N ALA A 92 -20.38 -16.96 -12.22
CA ALA A 92 -20.98 -18.26 -11.98
C ALA A 92 -21.47 -18.45 -10.53
N GLU A 93 -22.45 -19.33 -10.34
CA GLU A 93 -22.96 -19.72 -9.01
C GLU A 93 -21.86 -20.33 -8.13
N VAL A 94 -20.96 -21.09 -8.75
CA VAL A 94 -19.74 -21.63 -8.16
C VAL A 94 -18.55 -20.99 -8.88
N PRO A 95 -17.99 -19.88 -8.37
CA PRO A 95 -17.00 -19.13 -9.13
C PRO A 95 -15.69 -19.87 -9.39
N PHE A 96 -15.35 -20.79 -8.50
CA PHE A 96 -14.16 -21.60 -8.60
C PHE A 96 -14.54 -23.05 -8.28
N ASN A 97 -14.27 -23.96 -9.23
CA ASN A 97 -14.53 -25.38 -9.07
C ASN A 97 -13.18 -26.13 -9.04
N ASP A 98 -12.87 -26.74 -7.89
CA ASP A 98 -11.66 -27.53 -7.70
C ASP A 98 -11.58 -28.72 -8.67
N GLU A 99 -12.71 -29.27 -9.12
CA GLU A 99 -12.74 -30.36 -10.09
C GLU A 99 -12.23 -29.92 -11.47
N ASN A 100 -12.32 -28.64 -11.79
CA ASN A 100 -11.79 -28.10 -13.05
C ASN A 100 -10.27 -27.86 -13.01
N ARG A 101 -9.62 -28.05 -11.86
CA ARG A 101 -8.14 -27.99 -11.72
C ARG A 101 -7.43 -29.20 -12.36
N LEU A 102 -8.17 -30.14 -12.94
CA LEU A 102 -7.63 -31.30 -13.64
C LEU A 102 -6.80 -30.93 -14.88
N LEU A 103 -6.93 -29.71 -15.39
CA LEU A 103 -6.03 -29.18 -16.41
C LEU A 103 -4.69 -28.82 -15.75
N ALA A 104 -3.65 -29.59 -16.03
CA ALA A 104 -2.30 -29.23 -15.63
C ALA A 104 -1.96 -27.82 -16.16
N PRO A 105 -1.20 -26.99 -15.42
CA PRO A 105 -0.86 -25.62 -15.85
C PRO A 105 -0.28 -25.55 -17.27
N SER A 106 0.42 -26.60 -17.72
CA SER A 106 0.92 -26.73 -19.09
C SER A 106 -0.18 -26.67 -20.16
N VAL A 107 -1.34 -27.28 -19.90
CA VAL A 107 -2.46 -27.31 -20.85
C VAL A 107 -3.10 -25.93 -20.95
N THR A 108 -3.29 -25.23 -19.82
CA THR A 108 -3.75 -23.83 -19.84
C THR A 108 -2.82 -22.95 -20.67
N LEU A 109 -1.51 -23.11 -20.50
CA LEU A 109 -0.52 -22.30 -21.23
C LEU A 109 -0.46 -22.66 -22.72
N GLU A 110 -0.81 -23.88 -23.10
CA GLU A 110 -0.98 -24.28 -24.50
C GLU A 110 -2.18 -23.56 -25.15
N ILE A 111 -3.32 -23.51 -24.45
CA ILE A 111 -4.50 -22.75 -24.89
C ILE A 111 -4.17 -21.26 -25.04
N LEU A 112 -3.39 -20.72 -24.10
CA LEU A 112 -3.00 -19.30 -24.08
C LEU A 112 -1.72 -19.00 -24.87
N SER A 113 -1.18 -19.94 -25.65
CA SER A 113 0.13 -19.81 -26.31
C SER A 113 0.25 -18.62 -27.27
N GLY A 114 -0.88 -18.14 -27.81
CA GLY A 114 -0.93 -16.91 -28.63
C GLY A 114 -0.91 -15.60 -27.82
N LEU A 115 -1.13 -15.67 -26.51
CA LEU A 115 -1.27 -14.53 -25.60
C LEU A 115 -0.15 -14.44 -24.57
N VAL A 116 0.44 -15.58 -24.18
CA VAL A 116 1.46 -15.63 -23.11
C VAL A 116 2.73 -16.38 -23.51
N THR A 117 3.83 -16.04 -22.84
CA THR A 117 5.13 -16.69 -22.94
C THR A 117 5.66 -17.02 -21.55
N GLN A 118 6.48 -18.07 -21.45
CA GLN A 118 7.15 -18.45 -20.19
C GLN A 118 8.55 -17.83 -20.15
N THR A 119 8.95 -17.33 -18.98
CA THR A 119 10.30 -16.81 -18.74
C THR A 119 10.88 -17.39 -17.45
N THR A 120 12.12 -17.85 -17.51
CA THR A 120 12.90 -18.24 -16.33
C THR A 120 13.24 -16.98 -15.54
N GLY A 121 12.63 -16.78 -14.38
CA GLY A 121 13.02 -15.71 -13.48
C GLY A 121 14.32 -16.08 -12.75
N ASP A 122 15.41 -15.37 -13.00
CA ASP A 122 16.62 -15.47 -12.17
C ASP A 122 16.34 -14.76 -10.84
N THR A 123 15.77 -15.50 -9.89
CA THR A 123 15.63 -15.02 -8.52
C THR A 123 16.67 -15.72 -7.67
N GLY A 124 17.68 -14.97 -7.22
CA GLY A 124 18.71 -15.40 -6.27
C GLY A 124 18.18 -15.74 -4.86
N GLY A 125 16.97 -16.28 -4.75
CA GLY A 125 16.36 -16.76 -3.52
C GLY A 125 15.73 -18.13 -3.77
N ARG A 126 16.27 -19.16 -3.13
CA ARG A 126 15.65 -20.49 -3.08
C ARG A 126 14.20 -20.37 -2.61
N THR A 127 13.26 -20.67 -3.48
CA THR A 127 11.90 -21.05 -3.09
C THR A 127 11.97 -22.38 -2.34
N TYR A 128 11.12 -22.56 -1.33
CA TYR A 128 11.08 -23.79 -0.51
C TYR A 128 10.69 -25.06 -1.30
N LEU A 129 10.29 -24.91 -2.56
CA LEU A 129 10.05 -25.97 -3.52
C LEU A 129 10.86 -25.62 -4.78
N GLY A 130 11.94 -26.37 -5.00
CA GLY A 130 12.98 -26.08 -5.99
C GLY A 130 12.57 -26.25 -7.46
N SER A 131 11.59 -25.49 -7.91
CA SER A 131 11.42 -25.17 -9.33
C SER A 131 11.80 -23.71 -9.53
N ASP A 132 12.70 -23.42 -10.46
CA ASP A 132 12.92 -22.07 -10.98
C ASP A 132 11.56 -21.41 -11.21
N ALA A 133 11.31 -20.27 -10.56
CA ALA A 133 10.01 -19.63 -10.61
C ALA A 133 9.77 -19.11 -12.04
N MET A 134 9.12 -19.94 -12.86
CA MET A 134 8.70 -19.59 -14.21
C MET A 134 7.62 -18.53 -14.12
N GLU A 135 7.96 -17.30 -14.52
CA GLU A 135 7.00 -16.20 -14.63
C GLU A 135 6.35 -16.24 -16.01
N ILE A 136 5.03 -16.08 -16.03
CA ILE A 136 4.22 -15.94 -17.24
C ILE A 136 4.17 -14.46 -17.64
N ARG A 137 4.38 -14.20 -18.93
CA ARG A 137 4.37 -12.86 -19.52
C ARG A 137 3.42 -12.83 -20.70
N VAL A 138 2.98 -11.64 -21.09
CA VAL A 138 2.24 -11.45 -22.34
C VAL A 138 3.19 -11.59 -23.53
N ALA A 139 2.78 -12.32 -24.56
CA ALA A 139 3.65 -12.82 -25.62
C ALA A 139 4.33 -11.73 -26.47
N HIS A 140 3.65 -10.61 -26.74
CA HIS A 140 4.17 -9.56 -27.62
C HIS A 140 3.90 -8.16 -27.07
N PHE A 141 4.83 -7.22 -27.24
CA PHE A 141 4.70 -5.85 -26.73
C PHE A 141 3.44 -5.13 -27.27
N SER A 142 3.02 -5.44 -28.50
CA SER A 142 1.78 -4.88 -29.05
C SER A 142 0.54 -5.38 -28.31
N LEU A 143 0.52 -6.64 -27.84
CA LEU A 143 -0.55 -7.13 -26.96
C LEU A 143 -0.51 -6.49 -25.58
N LYS A 144 0.67 -6.01 -25.14
CA LYS A 144 0.84 -5.28 -23.87
C LYS A 144 0.34 -3.84 -23.95
N GLU A 145 0.55 -3.16 -25.08
CA GLU A 145 0.29 -1.71 -25.20
C GLU A 145 -0.91 -1.34 -26.09
N TYR A 146 -1.19 -2.09 -27.15
CA TYR A 146 -2.24 -1.72 -28.10
C TYR A 146 -3.66 -1.78 -27.51
N PRO A 147 -4.06 -2.84 -26.76
CA PRO A 147 -5.39 -2.94 -26.16
C PRO A 147 -5.75 -1.81 -25.19
N ILE A 148 -4.75 -1.25 -24.50
CA ILE A 148 -4.92 -0.13 -23.55
C ILE A 148 -4.81 1.24 -24.23
N SER A 149 -4.25 1.30 -25.45
CA SER A 149 -4.02 2.56 -26.16
C SER A 149 -5.33 3.24 -26.59
N SER A 150 -5.30 4.55 -26.79
CA SER A 150 -6.42 5.28 -27.43
C SER A 150 -6.60 4.91 -28.91
N ARG A 151 -5.57 4.36 -29.56
CA ARG A 151 -5.57 4.01 -30.98
C ARG A 151 -6.55 2.89 -31.31
N ILE A 152 -6.82 1.98 -30.37
CA ILE A 152 -7.74 0.87 -30.60
C ILE A 152 -9.20 1.34 -30.75
N ILE A 153 -9.54 2.51 -30.20
CA ILE A 153 -10.90 3.06 -30.17
C ILE A 153 -11.45 3.26 -31.59
N SER A 154 -10.61 3.76 -32.51
CA SER A 154 -10.98 4.03 -33.90
C SER A 154 -10.71 2.86 -34.86
N SER A 155 -10.36 1.69 -34.33
CA SER A 155 -9.99 0.51 -35.12
C SER A 155 -11.10 -0.54 -35.16
N HIS A 156 -11.01 -1.46 -36.14
CA HIS A 156 -11.87 -2.65 -36.22
C HIS A 156 -11.71 -3.61 -35.02
N SER A 157 -10.71 -3.41 -34.17
CA SER A 157 -10.41 -4.23 -32.99
C SER A 157 -10.89 -3.58 -31.69
N SER A 158 -11.75 -2.56 -31.74
CA SER A 158 -12.25 -1.82 -30.57
C SER A 158 -12.89 -2.72 -29.50
N THR A 159 -13.43 -3.88 -29.87
CA THR A 159 -13.98 -4.90 -28.95
C THR A 159 -12.94 -5.47 -28.00
N PHE A 160 -11.66 -5.51 -28.38
CA PHE A 160 -10.55 -6.00 -27.53
C PHE A 160 -9.93 -4.91 -26.66
N ARG A 161 -10.55 -3.72 -26.60
CA ARG A 161 -10.06 -2.61 -25.78
C ARG A 161 -10.11 -2.97 -24.31
N ILE A 162 -9.01 -2.71 -23.61
CA ILE A 162 -8.90 -2.84 -22.17
C ILE A 162 -8.93 -1.42 -21.57
N ALA A 163 -10.05 -1.05 -20.97
CA ALA A 163 -10.15 0.17 -20.18
C ALA A 163 -9.62 -0.07 -18.76
N GLU A 164 -8.80 0.83 -18.25
CA GLU A 164 -8.15 0.69 -16.93
C GLU A 164 -9.17 0.47 -15.80
N SER A 165 -10.24 1.29 -15.74
CA SER A 165 -11.29 1.15 -14.73
C SER A 165 -12.03 -0.20 -14.81
N THR A 166 -12.31 -0.68 -16.02
CA THR A 166 -12.98 -1.97 -16.25
C THR A 166 -12.07 -3.14 -15.90
N ALA A 167 -10.77 -3.05 -16.20
CA ALA A 167 -9.80 -4.06 -15.81
C ALA A 167 -9.68 -4.14 -14.27
N HIS A 168 -9.61 -2.99 -13.58
CA HIS A 168 -9.62 -2.96 -12.12
C HIS A 168 -10.90 -3.55 -11.53
N PHE A 169 -12.05 -3.30 -12.15
CA PHE A 169 -13.32 -3.92 -11.76
C PHE A 169 -13.26 -5.45 -11.89
N GLN A 170 -12.91 -5.98 -13.06
CA GLN A 170 -12.85 -7.43 -13.31
C GLN A 170 -11.85 -8.13 -12.38
N ILE A 171 -10.66 -7.56 -12.19
CA ILE A 171 -9.65 -8.11 -11.27
C ILE A 171 -10.20 -8.15 -9.84
N THR A 172 -10.87 -7.08 -9.40
CA THR A 172 -11.45 -6.99 -8.06
C THR A 172 -12.56 -8.02 -7.87
N GLU A 173 -13.45 -8.15 -8.85
CA GLU A 173 -14.56 -9.11 -8.83
C GLU A 173 -14.04 -10.56 -8.78
N SER A 174 -13.09 -10.90 -9.64
CA SER A 174 -12.38 -12.19 -9.61
C SER A 174 -11.71 -12.44 -8.26
N CYS A 175 -10.99 -11.46 -7.72
CA CYS A 175 -10.32 -11.59 -6.42
C CYS A 175 -11.33 -11.85 -5.29
N ILE A 176 -12.44 -11.11 -5.26
CA ILE A 176 -13.50 -11.27 -4.25
C ILE A 176 -14.15 -12.65 -4.38
N ALA A 177 -14.52 -13.06 -5.59
CA ALA A 177 -15.14 -14.35 -5.84
C ALA A 177 -14.25 -15.51 -5.38
N TYR A 178 -12.96 -15.45 -5.73
CA TYR A 178 -11.95 -16.43 -5.31
C TYR A 178 -11.74 -16.42 -3.78
N HIS A 179 -11.65 -15.24 -3.17
CA HIS A 179 -11.48 -15.12 -1.72
C HIS A 179 -12.68 -15.68 -0.96
N LEU A 180 -13.91 -15.36 -1.38
CA LEU A 180 -15.13 -15.88 -0.77
C LEU A 180 -15.29 -17.39 -0.96
N HIS A 181 -14.83 -17.94 -2.09
CA HIS A 181 -14.76 -19.38 -2.28
C HIS A 181 -13.84 -20.02 -1.23
N LEU A 182 -12.62 -19.49 -1.07
CA LEU A 182 -11.63 -20.05 -0.14
C LEU A 182 -11.97 -19.87 1.33
N ILE A 183 -12.68 -18.81 1.72
CA ILE A 183 -13.13 -18.69 3.11
C ILE A 183 -14.12 -19.80 3.47
N LYS A 184 -14.86 -20.35 2.50
CA LYS A 184 -15.74 -21.51 2.75
C LYS A 184 -14.95 -22.81 2.95
N THR A 185 -13.73 -22.89 2.42
CA THR A 185 -12.87 -24.08 2.53
C THR A 185 -12.08 -24.02 3.84
N ILE A 186 -12.31 -24.99 4.74
CA ILE A 186 -11.70 -25.03 6.07
C ILE A 186 -10.23 -25.50 5.94
N LEU A 187 -9.33 -24.60 5.58
CA LEU A 187 -7.89 -24.87 5.51
C LEU A 187 -7.09 -23.87 6.35
N ALA A 188 -6.00 -24.34 6.95
CA ALA A 188 -5.05 -23.47 7.64
C ALA A 188 -4.35 -22.55 6.61
N PRO A 189 -4.04 -21.27 6.95
CA PRO A 189 -3.48 -20.31 5.98
C PRO A 189 -2.22 -20.79 5.24
N GLU A 190 -1.34 -21.54 5.93
CA GLU A 190 -0.11 -22.08 5.33
C GLU A 190 -0.37 -23.19 4.31
N GLU A 191 -1.45 -23.96 4.51
CA GLU A 191 -1.90 -25.00 3.58
C GLU A 191 -2.66 -24.38 2.41
N THR A 192 -3.44 -23.31 2.66
CA THR A 192 -4.12 -22.54 1.62
C THR A 192 -3.14 -21.96 0.62
N VAL A 193 -2.04 -21.30 1.04
CA VAL A 193 -1.05 -20.76 0.08
C VAL A 193 -0.41 -21.84 -0.78
N ARG A 194 -0.17 -23.03 -0.20
CA ARG A 194 0.43 -24.16 -0.92
C ARG A 194 -0.50 -24.75 -1.97
N TYR A 195 -1.79 -24.84 -1.65
CA TYR A 195 -2.79 -25.47 -2.51
C TYR A 195 -3.51 -24.48 -3.45
N TYR A 196 -3.59 -23.20 -3.08
CA TYR A 196 -4.31 -22.15 -3.80
C TYR A 196 -3.38 -20.97 -4.07
N ARG A 197 -2.66 -21.03 -5.18
CA ARG A 197 -1.48 -20.19 -5.41
C ARG A 197 -1.85 -18.76 -5.79
N LEU A 198 -3.03 -18.54 -6.35
CA LEU A 198 -3.58 -17.21 -6.62
C LEU A 198 -3.96 -16.48 -5.33
N TRP A 199 -4.18 -17.19 -4.22
CA TRP A 199 -4.60 -16.57 -2.95
C TRP A 199 -3.63 -15.51 -2.43
N GLU A 200 -2.31 -15.71 -2.59
CA GLU A 200 -1.31 -14.71 -2.20
C GLU A 200 -1.51 -13.39 -2.96
N TYR A 201 -1.75 -13.47 -4.27
CA TYR A 201 -2.03 -12.29 -5.09
C TYR A 201 -3.32 -11.62 -4.64
N VAL A 202 -4.39 -12.41 -4.47
CA VAL A 202 -5.70 -11.91 -4.04
C VAL A 202 -5.57 -11.11 -2.76
N VAL A 203 -5.09 -11.74 -1.68
CA VAL A 203 -4.95 -11.10 -0.35
C VAL A 203 -4.10 -9.84 -0.40
N ARG A 204 -3.10 -9.80 -1.27
CA ARG A 204 -2.16 -8.69 -1.36
C ARG A 204 -2.65 -7.52 -2.19
N TYR A 205 -3.44 -7.76 -3.24
CA TYR A 205 -3.70 -6.76 -4.26
C TYR A 205 -5.18 -6.40 -4.47
N TRP A 206 -6.14 -7.22 -4.03
CA TRP A 206 -7.56 -6.98 -4.33
C TRP A 206 -8.06 -5.59 -3.90
N LEU A 207 -7.67 -5.12 -2.71
CA LEU A 207 -8.01 -3.78 -2.20
C LEU A 207 -7.44 -2.67 -3.08
N LYS A 208 -6.22 -2.85 -3.58
CA LYS A 208 -5.59 -1.87 -4.47
C LYS A 208 -6.34 -1.77 -5.80
N HIS A 209 -6.84 -2.89 -6.33
CA HIS A 209 -7.66 -2.87 -7.53
C HIS A 209 -9.02 -2.23 -7.24
N PHE A 210 -9.64 -2.52 -6.10
CA PHE A 210 -10.91 -1.92 -5.68
C PHE A 210 -10.83 -0.39 -5.64
N ASP A 211 -9.75 0.17 -5.06
CA ASP A 211 -9.54 1.62 -4.95
C ASP A 211 -9.39 2.35 -6.30
N LEU A 212 -9.10 1.61 -7.36
CA LEU A 212 -8.93 2.15 -8.72
C LEU A 212 -10.21 2.01 -9.56
N ILE A 213 -11.27 1.42 -9.02
CA ILE A 213 -12.59 1.36 -9.66
C ILE A 213 -13.26 2.74 -9.54
N THR A 214 -13.81 3.24 -10.64
CA THR A 214 -14.62 4.46 -10.62
C THR A 214 -15.95 4.20 -9.92
N GLU A 215 -16.51 5.22 -9.25
CA GLU A 215 -17.80 5.08 -8.55
C GLU A 215 -18.92 4.56 -9.46
N THR A 216 -18.91 4.96 -10.73
CA THR A 216 -19.87 4.52 -11.76
C THR A 216 -19.71 3.06 -12.18
N ALA A 217 -18.51 2.48 -12.04
CA ALA A 217 -18.23 1.09 -12.41
C ALA A 217 -18.40 0.12 -11.23
N CYS A 218 -18.52 0.62 -10.00
CA CYS A 218 -18.58 -0.21 -8.80
C CYS A 218 -20.01 -0.75 -8.57
N THR A 219 -20.25 -2.00 -8.98
CA THR A 219 -21.55 -2.67 -8.87
C THR A 219 -21.93 -3.01 -7.43
N PRO A 220 -23.23 -3.15 -7.10
CA PRO A 220 -23.68 -3.61 -5.79
C PRO A 220 -23.10 -4.97 -5.40
N THR A 221 -22.94 -5.89 -6.35
CA THR A 221 -22.38 -7.23 -6.12
C THR A 221 -20.93 -7.15 -5.64
N VAL A 222 -20.10 -6.35 -6.30
CA VAL A 222 -18.70 -6.15 -5.89
C VAL A 222 -18.61 -5.48 -4.52
N LYS A 223 -19.49 -4.50 -4.23
CA LYS A 223 -19.58 -3.87 -2.90
C LYS A 223 -19.96 -4.88 -1.80
N ASP A 224 -20.99 -5.70 -2.04
CA ASP A 224 -21.42 -6.73 -1.09
C ASP A 224 -20.34 -7.80 -0.87
N GLY A 225 -19.72 -8.27 -1.95
CA GLY A 225 -18.62 -9.22 -1.87
C GLY A 225 -17.42 -8.66 -1.11
N ALA A 226 -17.04 -7.40 -1.36
CA ALA A 226 -15.99 -6.71 -0.60
C ALA A 226 -16.35 -6.61 0.89
N LEU A 227 -17.61 -6.34 1.22
CA LEU A 227 -18.07 -6.32 2.61
C LEU A 227 -17.96 -7.70 3.27
N ARG A 228 -18.38 -8.76 2.57
CA ARG A 228 -18.35 -10.14 3.07
C ARG A 228 -16.92 -10.63 3.28
N THR A 229 -16.02 -10.36 2.33
CA THR A 229 -14.59 -10.70 2.47
C THR A 229 -13.96 -10.03 3.71
N LEU A 230 -14.37 -8.80 4.02
CA LEU A 230 -13.86 -8.07 5.20
C LEU A 230 -14.50 -8.50 6.52
N THR A 231 -15.79 -8.87 6.50
CA THR A 231 -16.55 -9.21 7.73
C THR A 231 -16.42 -10.68 8.14
N MET A 232 -16.21 -11.61 7.20
CA MET A 232 -16.15 -13.05 7.49
C MET A 232 -14.86 -13.52 8.21
N GLY A 233 -13.83 -12.67 8.31
CA GLY A 233 -12.58 -12.97 9.02
C GLY A 233 -12.26 -12.05 10.20
N SER A 234 -12.97 -10.93 10.35
CA SER A 234 -12.80 -10.03 11.49
C SER A 234 -14.04 -9.17 11.70
N GLN A 235 -14.71 -9.33 12.83
CA GLN A 235 -15.65 -8.34 13.35
C GLN A 235 -14.99 -6.97 13.66
N ASN A 236 -13.67 -6.85 13.46
CA ASN A 236 -12.91 -5.69 13.88
C ASN A 236 -12.81 -4.64 12.79
N LEU A 237 -13.63 -3.60 12.95
CA LEU A 237 -13.49 -2.30 12.32
C LEU A 237 -12.06 -1.73 12.39
N LEU A 238 -11.25 -2.22 13.33
CA LEU A 238 -9.83 -1.87 13.49
C LEU A 238 -9.02 -1.92 12.17
N ASN A 239 -9.35 -2.85 11.28
CA ASN A 239 -8.64 -3.01 10.01
C ASN A 239 -8.97 -1.91 8.99
N LEU A 240 -9.93 -1.01 9.25
CA LEU A 240 -10.30 0.10 8.35
C LEU A 240 -9.13 1.00 7.95
N ALA A 241 -8.24 1.31 8.89
CA ALA A 241 -7.07 2.13 8.58
C ALA A 241 -6.05 1.36 7.72
N LEU A 242 -6.01 0.02 7.81
CA LEU A 242 -5.19 -0.83 6.95
C LEU A 242 -5.84 -1.03 5.57
N ILE A 243 -7.17 -1.00 5.50
CA ILE A 243 -7.94 -1.04 4.25
C ILE A 243 -7.63 0.19 3.38
N ARG A 244 -7.23 1.33 3.97
CA ARG A 244 -6.80 2.58 3.28
C ARG A 244 -7.76 3.09 2.20
N SER A 245 -8.99 2.57 2.18
CA SER A 245 -10.03 2.84 1.19
C SER A 245 -11.19 3.58 1.83
N PRO A 246 -11.37 4.89 1.56
CA PRO A 246 -12.50 5.66 2.08
C PRO A 246 -13.86 5.08 1.66
N ILE A 247 -13.95 4.51 0.46
CA ILE A 247 -15.17 3.90 -0.08
C ILE A 247 -15.59 2.70 0.78
N LEU A 248 -14.66 1.80 1.09
CA LEU A 248 -14.96 0.61 1.89
C LEU A 248 -15.24 0.96 3.36
N VAL A 249 -14.54 1.96 3.90
CA VAL A 249 -14.82 2.51 5.24
C VAL A 249 -16.26 2.99 5.32
N GLN A 250 -16.68 3.81 4.36
CA GLN A 250 -18.04 4.34 4.33
C GLN A 250 -19.07 3.21 4.21
N LEU A 251 -18.83 2.25 3.32
CA LEU A 251 -19.71 1.10 3.12
C LEU A 251 -19.86 0.26 4.41
N LEU A 252 -18.77 0.01 5.14
CA LEU A 252 -18.80 -0.71 6.41
C LEU A 252 -19.62 0.05 7.47
N LEU A 253 -19.40 1.37 7.58
CA LEU A 253 -20.13 2.22 8.52
C LEU A 253 -21.63 2.31 8.19
N ASP A 254 -21.98 2.35 6.90
CA ASP A 254 -23.38 2.36 6.45
C ASP A 254 -24.09 1.03 6.66
N LYS A 255 -23.34 -0.06 6.76
CA LYS A 255 -23.85 -1.41 7.09
C LYS A 255 -23.91 -1.67 8.60
N GLY A 256 -23.73 -0.62 9.41
CA GLY A 256 -23.93 -0.68 10.87
C GLY A 256 -22.75 -1.25 11.64
N ALA A 257 -21.55 -1.26 11.03
CA ALA A 257 -20.36 -1.72 11.74
C ALA A 257 -20.01 -0.75 12.89
N ASP A 258 -19.70 -1.30 14.07
CA ASP A 258 -19.48 -0.50 15.29
C ASP A 258 -18.18 0.31 15.20
N VAL A 259 -18.35 1.63 15.10
CA VAL A 259 -17.28 2.62 14.95
C VAL A 259 -16.26 2.57 16.10
N ASN A 260 -16.67 2.13 17.29
CA ASN A 260 -15.87 2.16 18.52
C ASN A 260 -15.26 0.80 18.90
N THR A 261 -15.32 -0.19 18.00
CA THR A 261 -14.71 -1.51 18.23
C THR A 261 -13.24 -1.39 18.65
N GLN A 262 -12.90 -1.94 19.82
CA GLN A 262 -11.53 -1.96 20.34
C GLN A 262 -10.79 -3.26 19.97
N GLY A 263 -9.50 -3.18 19.66
CA GLY A 263 -8.65 -4.33 19.41
C GLY A 263 -7.33 -4.03 18.69
N GLY A 264 -6.51 -5.07 18.50
CA GLY A 264 -5.23 -5.11 17.76
C GLY A 264 -4.20 -4.01 18.09
N GLU A 265 -3.18 -3.86 17.24
CA GLU A 265 -1.94 -3.12 17.58
C GLU A 265 -2.17 -1.63 17.92
N HIS A 266 -3.15 -1.01 17.27
CA HIS A 266 -3.49 0.40 17.44
C HIS A 266 -4.72 0.63 18.33
N GLY A 267 -5.27 -0.41 18.96
CA GLY A 267 -6.35 -0.30 19.94
C GLY A 267 -7.74 0.07 19.38
N ASN A 268 -7.84 0.97 18.40
CA ASN A 268 -9.09 1.32 17.70
C ASN A 268 -8.81 1.91 16.31
N SER A 269 -9.86 1.96 15.48
CA SER A 269 -9.80 2.42 14.08
C SER A 269 -9.33 3.86 13.93
N LEU A 270 -9.74 4.73 14.85
CA LEU A 270 -9.39 6.16 14.84
C LEU A 270 -7.90 6.38 15.12
N GLN A 271 -7.32 5.66 16.08
CA GLN A 271 -5.87 5.70 16.34
C GLN A 271 -5.08 5.14 15.15
N ALA A 272 -5.55 4.06 14.54
CA ALA A 272 -4.90 3.48 13.36
C ALA A 272 -4.90 4.47 12.17
N ALA A 273 -6.04 5.13 11.91
CA ALA A 273 -6.17 6.13 10.84
C ALA A 273 -5.32 7.38 11.12
N ALA A 274 -5.29 7.84 12.38
CA ALA A 274 -4.46 8.95 12.80
C ALA A 274 -2.96 8.66 12.65
N ARG A 275 -2.53 7.44 13.00
CA ARG A 275 -1.15 6.98 12.78
C ARG A 275 -0.78 6.97 11.30
N LEU A 276 -1.70 6.58 10.42
CA LEU A 276 -1.45 6.52 8.99
C LEU A 276 -1.66 7.87 8.28
N ALA A 277 -2.13 8.88 9.00
CA ALA A 277 -2.45 10.22 8.49
C ALA A 277 -3.49 10.23 7.37
N ILE A 278 -4.52 9.37 7.47
CA ILE A 278 -5.55 9.22 6.43
C ILE A 278 -6.78 10.04 6.80
N VAL A 279 -6.76 11.34 6.48
CA VAL A 279 -7.83 12.30 6.82
C VAL A 279 -9.19 11.85 6.28
N ASP A 280 -9.22 11.31 5.05
CA ASP A 280 -10.44 10.85 4.37
C ASP A 280 -11.16 9.69 5.09
N ILE A 281 -10.47 9.01 6.02
CA ILE A 281 -11.05 7.96 6.87
C ILE A 281 -11.43 8.52 8.24
N ILE A 282 -10.62 9.44 8.78
CA ILE A 282 -10.84 10.03 10.12
C ILE A 282 -12.18 10.78 10.18
N GLN A 283 -12.48 11.55 9.13
CA GLN A 283 -13.70 12.37 9.10
C GLN A 283 -14.97 11.50 9.13
N PRO A 284 -15.18 10.49 8.25
CA PRO A 284 -16.30 9.55 8.34
C PRO A 284 -16.42 8.84 9.69
N LEU A 285 -15.29 8.42 10.30
CA LEU A 285 -15.30 7.79 11.61
C LEU A 285 -15.87 8.72 12.69
N LEU A 286 -15.40 9.97 12.72
CA LEU A 286 -15.88 10.97 13.69
C LEU A 286 -17.34 11.34 13.45
N ASP A 287 -17.76 11.47 12.19
CA ASP A 287 -19.14 11.80 11.83
C ASP A 287 -20.12 10.65 12.17
N LYS A 288 -19.64 9.40 12.22
CA LYS A 288 -20.38 8.22 12.70
C LYS A 288 -20.26 7.97 14.20
N GLY A 289 -19.66 8.89 14.96
CA GLY A 289 -19.63 8.84 16.43
C GLY A 289 -18.44 8.08 17.04
N ALA A 290 -17.31 7.99 16.33
CA ALA A 290 -16.07 7.53 16.95
C ALA A 290 -15.73 8.36 18.18
N ASP A 291 -15.43 7.71 19.30
CA ASP A 291 -14.94 8.38 20.50
C ASP A 291 -13.53 8.93 20.22
N VAL A 292 -13.47 10.25 20.03
CA VAL A 292 -12.24 10.99 19.73
C VAL A 292 -11.16 10.82 20.82
N ASN A 293 -11.57 10.48 22.05
CA ASN A 293 -10.70 10.28 23.20
C ASN A 293 -10.51 8.79 23.55
N ALA A 294 -10.99 7.87 22.71
CA ALA A 294 -10.90 6.44 22.95
C ALA A 294 -9.45 6.03 23.23
N GLN A 295 -9.26 5.41 24.38
CA GLN A 295 -7.97 4.90 24.79
C GLN A 295 -7.72 3.49 24.25
N GLY A 296 -6.46 3.17 24.00
CA GLY A 296 -6.02 1.85 23.55
C GLY A 296 -4.74 1.91 22.71
N GLY A 297 -4.22 0.74 22.38
CA GLY A 297 -3.08 0.61 21.47
C GLY A 297 -1.79 1.22 22.00
N ARG A 298 -0.73 1.10 21.20
CA ARG A 298 0.63 1.50 21.61
C ARG A 298 0.83 3.00 21.83
N TYR A 299 -0.05 3.84 21.29
CA TYR A 299 0.06 5.30 21.39
C TYR A 299 -0.83 5.88 22.47
N GLY A 300 -1.69 5.09 23.12
CA GLY A 300 -2.67 5.56 24.10
C GLY A 300 -3.96 6.07 23.47
N ASN A 301 -3.93 7.06 22.55
CA ASN A 301 -5.12 7.52 21.82
C ASN A 301 -4.78 8.06 20.41
N ALA A 302 -5.79 8.48 19.63
CA ALA A 302 -5.60 8.95 18.27
C ALA A 302 -4.79 10.27 18.17
N LEU A 303 -4.99 11.19 19.11
CA LEU A 303 -4.25 12.46 19.16
C LEU A 303 -2.77 12.21 19.45
N GLN A 304 -2.46 11.33 20.41
CA GLN A 304 -1.10 10.92 20.74
C GLN A 304 -0.39 10.27 19.55
N ALA A 305 -1.08 9.42 18.77
CA ALA A 305 -0.53 8.85 17.54
C ALA A 305 -0.21 9.93 16.48
N ALA A 306 -1.12 10.91 16.30
CA ALA A 306 -0.93 12.00 15.34
C ALA A 306 0.23 12.92 15.75
N VAL A 307 0.35 13.23 17.04
CA VAL A 307 1.43 14.00 17.64
C VAL A 307 2.77 13.29 17.47
N ALA A 308 2.85 11.99 17.80
CA ALA A 308 4.04 11.16 17.62
C ALA A 308 4.58 11.19 16.18
N LEU A 309 3.68 11.30 15.20
CA LEU A 309 4.01 11.29 13.77
C LEU A 309 4.00 12.67 13.11
N ARG A 310 3.81 13.74 13.88
CA ARG A 310 3.83 15.14 13.42
C ARG A 310 2.80 15.44 12.33
N CYS A 311 1.66 14.78 12.38
CA CYS A 311 0.59 14.94 11.40
C CYS A 311 -0.34 16.09 11.81
N TRP A 312 0.09 17.32 11.56
CA TRP A 312 -0.64 18.54 11.96
C TRP A 312 -2.08 18.58 11.49
N ASP A 313 -2.35 18.20 10.25
CA ASP A 313 -3.72 18.20 9.72
C ASP A 313 -4.64 17.28 10.53
N VAL A 314 -4.10 16.14 10.99
CA VAL A 314 -4.82 15.20 11.85
C VAL A 314 -4.93 15.71 13.29
N ILE A 315 -3.85 16.26 13.85
CA ILE A 315 -3.87 16.88 15.19
C ILE A 315 -4.97 17.94 15.24
N ASN A 316 -5.01 18.81 14.24
CA ASN A 316 -5.99 19.88 14.13
C ASN A 316 -7.40 19.32 14.04
N LEU A 317 -7.63 18.36 13.14
CA LEU A 317 -8.93 17.71 12.97
C LEU A 317 -9.42 17.04 14.27
N LEU A 318 -8.55 16.34 14.99
CA LEU A 318 -8.91 15.68 16.23
C LEU A 318 -9.23 16.69 17.33
N LEU A 319 -8.44 17.76 17.46
CA LEU A 319 -8.68 18.80 18.48
C LEU A 319 -9.96 19.59 18.21
N THR A 320 -10.26 19.96 16.96
CA THR A 320 -11.53 20.61 16.61
C THR A 320 -12.74 19.72 16.84
N LYS A 321 -12.54 18.40 16.81
CA LYS A 321 -13.55 17.38 17.13
C LYS A 321 -13.57 16.97 18.61
N GLY A 322 -12.85 17.68 19.48
CA GLY A 322 -12.93 17.53 20.94
C GLY A 322 -11.91 16.56 21.56
N ALA A 323 -10.82 16.24 20.86
CA ALA A 323 -9.72 15.49 21.44
C ALA A 323 -9.06 16.26 22.59
N ARG A 324 -8.75 15.55 23.68
CA ARG A 324 -8.10 16.12 24.87
C ARG A 324 -6.60 15.81 24.85
N PHE A 325 -5.78 16.86 24.95
CA PHE A 325 -4.32 16.72 25.04
C PHE A 325 -3.82 16.36 26.45
N ASP A 326 -4.66 16.43 27.50
CA ASP A 326 -4.26 16.04 28.86
C ASP A 326 -5.46 15.42 29.62
N PRO A 327 -5.86 14.17 29.30
CA PRO A 327 -6.92 13.49 30.04
C PRO A 327 -6.48 13.16 31.46
N PRO A 328 -7.36 13.34 32.47
CA PRO A 328 -7.02 13.07 33.87
C PRO A 328 -6.62 11.61 34.10
N GLY A 329 -5.53 11.39 34.83
CA GLY A 329 -5.06 10.06 35.22
C GLY A 329 -4.09 9.38 34.25
N GLN A 330 -3.61 10.07 33.20
CA GLN A 330 -2.51 9.59 32.35
C GLN A 330 -1.23 10.39 32.58
N GLU A 331 -0.15 9.71 32.97
CA GLU A 331 1.19 10.29 32.96
C GLU A 331 1.66 10.37 31.50
N TRP A 332 1.54 11.56 30.91
CA TRP A 332 2.12 11.89 29.61
C TRP A 332 3.65 11.79 29.61
N ASP A 333 4.26 11.73 30.78
CA ASP A 333 5.68 11.96 30.99
C ASP A 333 6.57 10.88 30.36
N GLU A 334 6.19 9.60 30.34
CA GLU A 334 7.04 8.55 29.72
C GLU A 334 7.02 8.59 28.18
N LEU A 335 5.85 8.79 27.57
CA LEU A 335 5.69 8.83 26.11
C LEU A 335 6.16 10.17 25.52
N LEU A 336 5.96 11.28 26.27
CA LEU A 336 6.45 12.61 25.90
C LEU A 336 7.91 12.85 26.23
N ALA A 337 8.51 12.28 27.28
CA ALA A 337 9.93 12.49 27.60
C ALA A 337 10.84 12.07 26.43
N GLY A 338 10.49 10.98 25.73
CA GLY A 338 11.18 10.56 24.50
C GLY A 338 10.99 11.55 23.34
N MET A 339 9.84 12.22 23.25
CA MET A 339 9.52 13.17 22.17
C MET A 339 10.06 14.58 22.43
N VAL A 340 10.02 15.07 23.66
CA VAL A 340 10.59 16.37 24.08
C VAL A 340 12.08 16.42 23.73
N HIS A 341 12.82 15.32 23.97
CA HIS A 341 14.23 15.21 23.60
C HIS A 341 14.50 15.23 22.08
N PHE A 342 13.59 14.71 21.26
CA PHE A 342 13.76 14.65 19.80
C PHE A 342 13.36 15.95 19.08
N TRP A 343 12.52 16.77 19.71
CA TRP A 343 11.87 17.89 19.03
C TRP A 343 12.31 19.26 19.51
N ASN A 344 12.94 19.37 20.69
CA ASN A 344 13.57 20.59 21.22
C ASN A 344 12.67 21.85 21.07
N MET A 345 11.38 21.74 21.43
CA MET A 345 10.31 22.71 21.16
C MET A 345 9.33 22.78 22.34
N ASP A 346 8.69 23.95 22.53
CA ASP A 346 7.65 24.21 23.55
C ASP A 346 6.23 23.78 23.09
N TRP A 347 6.17 22.74 22.26
CA TRP A 347 4.95 22.34 21.54
C TRP A 347 3.83 21.84 22.47
N ALA A 348 4.19 21.28 23.62
CA ALA A 348 3.22 20.86 24.63
C ALA A 348 2.46 22.07 25.21
N ASN A 349 3.15 23.18 25.47
CA ASN A 349 2.51 24.43 25.91
C ASN A 349 1.67 25.06 24.80
N GLN A 350 2.09 24.93 23.53
CA GLN A 350 1.31 25.40 22.39
C GLN A 350 0.03 24.60 22.17
N LEU A 351 0.08 23.27 22.26
CA LEU A 351 -1.12 22.43 22.21
C LEU A 351 -2.05 22.70 23.39
N ARG A 352 -1.49 22.87 24.60
CA ARG A 352 -2.27 23.28 25.79
C ARG A 352 -2.94 24.64 25.59
N ALA A 353 -2.25 25.60 24.98
CA ALA A 353 -2.80 26.92 24.66
C ALA A 353 -3.90 26.82 23.61
N PHE A 354 -3.69 26.04 22.54
CA PHE A 354 -4.69 25.81 21.51
C PHE A 354 -5.93 25.09 22.04
N GLN A 355 -5.77 24.11 22.94
CA GLN A 355 -6.93 23.43 23.55
C GLN A 355 -7.76 24.39 24.43
N LYS A 356 -7.14 25.43 24.99
CA LYS A 356 -7.86 26.49 25.73
C LYS A 356 -8.55 27.49 24.81
N ASP A 357 -8.01 27.75 23.63
CA ASP A 357 -8.57 28.68 22.65
C ASP A 357 -8.30 28.22 21.20
N PRO A 358 -9.20 27.42 20.59
CA PRO A 358 -8.96 26.77 19.31
C PRO A 358 -9.20 27.71 18.12
N THR A 359 -8.43 28.79 18.02
CA THR A 359 -8.52 29.75 16.89
C THR A 359 -7.75 29.29 15.66
N ILE A 360 -8.24 29.67 14.48
CA ILE A 360 -7.56 29.46 13.18
C ILE A 360 -6.15 30.08 13.19
N GLU A 361 -5.98 31.19 13.91
CA GLU A 361 -4.72 31.92 14.01
C GLU A 361 -3.69 31.20 14.90
N GLY A 362 -4.14 30.56 15.99
CA GLY A 362 -3.32 29.65 16.79
C GLY A 362 -2.82 28.45 15.98
N LEU A 363 -3.66 27.87 15.13
CA LEU A 363 -3.31 26.77 14.22
C LEU A 363 -2.26 27.18 13.18
N ALA A 364 -2.45 28.33 12.53
CA ALA A 364 -1.53 28.85 11.54
C ALA A 364 -0.14 29.09 12.15
N ARG A 365 -0.10 29.67 13.36
CA ARG A 365 1.14 29.94 14.11
C ARG A 365 1.88 28.65 14.47
N MET A 366 1.18 27.66 15.01
CA MET A 366 1.77 26.35 15.34
C MET A 366 2.34 25.64 14.11
N ARG A 367 1.61 25.66 12.99
CA ARG A 367 2.07 25.07 11.72
C ARG A 367 3.33 25.77 11.21
N GLU A 368 3.35 27.09 11.23
CA GLU A 368 4.45 27.90 10.72
C GLU A 368 5.72 27.78 11.57
N GLU A 369 5.62 27.74 12.90
CA GLU A 369 6.77 27.52 13.78
C GLU A 369 7.37 26.14 13.62
N CYS A 370 6.54 25.12 13.43
CA CYS A 370 6.99 23.76 13.18
C CYS A 370 7.67 23.63 11.81
N GLU A 371 7.19 24.34 10.79
CA GLU A 371 7.80 24.36 9.47
C GLU A 371 9.13 25.15 9.47
N ARG A 372 9.19 26.29 10.17
CA ARG A 372 10.44 27.02 10.46
C ARG A 372 11.46 26.13 11.15
N HIS A 373 11.03 25.35 12.14
CA HIS A 373 11.92 24.40 12.82
C HIS A 373 12.34 23.23 11.93
N ARG A 374 11.45 22.71 11.09
CA ARG A 374 11.78 21.68 10.07
C ARG A 374 12.88 22.16 9.12
N ILE A 375 12.84 23.44 8.76
CA ILE A 375 13.84 24.07 7.89
C ILE A 375 15.16 24.31 8.65
N SER A 376 15.11 24.83 9.88
CA SER A 376 16.31 25.12 10.70
C SER A 376 17.06 23.86 11.16
N ASN A 377 16.35 22.75 11.42
CA ASN A 377 16.95 21.47 11.82
C ASN A 377 17.32 20.57 10.63
N ARG A 378 17.22 21.04 9.38
CA ARG A 378 17.95 20.40 8.27
C ARG A 378 19.43 20.60 8.52
N ARG A 379 20.11 19.54 9.00
CA ARG A 379 21.58 19.54 9.11
C ARG A 379 22.18 20.08 7.81
N PRO A 380 23.05 21.11 7.86
CA PRO A 380 23.82 21.52 6.70
C PRO A 380 24.56 20.29 6.16
N LYS A 381 24.48 20.05 4.85
CA LYS A 381 25.31 19.04 4.19
C LYS A 381 26.76 19.43 4.44
N GLY A 382 27.46 18.75 5.35
CA GLY A 382 28.91 18.96 5.50
C GLY A 382 29.59 18.69 6.83
N ILE A 383 28.92 18.26 7.92
CA ILE A 383 29.64 18.04 9.19
C ILE A 383 29.46 16.60 9.68
N LYS A 384 30.41 15.74 9.28
CA LYS A 384 30.76 14.53 10.04
C LYS A 384 31.41 15.00 11.35
N LYS A 385 30.70 14.98 12.48
CA LYS A 385 31.34 14.98 13.79
C LYS A 385 31.03 13.69 14.53
N ARG A 386 32.10 12.99 14.87
CA ARG A 386 32.19 11.76 15.66
C ARG A 386 31.44 11.93 16.98
N LEU A 387 30.56 10.99 17.29
CA LEU A 387 30.30 10.54 18.65
C LEU A 387 30.39 9.00 18.62
N LYS A 388 31.62 8.51 18.75
CA LYS A 388 31.90 7.20 19.37
C LYS A 388 32.16 7.51 20.85
N THR A 389 31.84 6.52 21.70
CA THR A 389 32.13 6.40 23.16
C THR A 389 31.38 7.43 24.02
N ASP A 390 30.42 7.10 24.89
CA ASP A 390 30.45 6.12 25.99
C ASP A 390 29.06 5.59 26.38
N TYR A 391 28.79 4.29 26.17
CA TYR A 391 27.62 3.61 26.76
C TYR A 391 27.95 2.16 27.18
N LEU A 392 29.17 1.91 27.66
CA LEU A 392 29.62 0.59 28.15
C LEU A 392 30.48 0.65 29.43
N SER A 393 30.30 1.63 30.33
CA SER A 393 31.10 1.69 31.59
C SER A 393 30.31 1.82 32.90
N THR A 394 29.02 1.46 32.94
CA THR A 394 28.23 1.50 34.20
C THR A 394 27.45 0.22 34.51
N LYS A 395 28.00 -0.96 34.17
CA LYS A 395 27.41 -2.23 34.63
C LYS A 395 28.44 -3.33 34.94
N HIS A 396 29.38 -3.05 35.84
CA HIS A 396 30.02 -4.08 36.67
C HIS A 396 30.60 -3.45 37.94
N ARG A 397 29.74 -3.22 38.93
CA ARG A 397 30.11 -3.24 40.36
C ARG A 397 28.85 -3.53 41.16
N GLY A 398 28.82 -4.70 41.80
CA GLY A 398 27.84 -5.06 42.83
C GLY A 398 27.03 -6.32 42.53
N ARG A 399 27.59 -7.49 42.86
CA ARG A 399 26.96 -8.59 43.63
C ARG A 399 27.87 -9.83 43.59
N GLY A 400 28.22 -10.35 44.77
CA GLY A 400 28.90 -11.63 44.99
C GLY A 400 30.36 -11.45 45.35
#